data_AF-A0A528INL0-F1
#
_entry.id   AF-A0A528INL0-F1
#
_cell.length_a   1.000
_cell.length_b   1.000
_cell.length_c   1.000
_cell.angle_alpha   90.00
_cell.angle_beta   90.00
_cell.angle_gamma   90.00
#
_symmetry.space_group_name_H-M   'P 1'
#
loop_
_entity.id
_entity.type
_entity.pdbx_description
1 polymer ?
#
loop_
_entity_poly.entity_id
_entity_poly.type
_entity_poly.pdbx_seq_one_letter_code
_entity_poly.pdbx_strand_id
1 'polypeptide(L)' 'ANWRFKGADTFFVILIVGAFIPYQVMIYPIVIILREIGLYGSLSGLVIVHSIFGMPILTLLFRNYFSSMPDELFRAAR' A
#
# COMPACT_ATOMS: atom_id res chain seq x y z
N ALA A 1 -12.57 4.87 11.67
CA ALA A 1 -13.60 5.55 10.85
C ALA A 1 -13.32 7.05 10.66
N ASN A 2 -12.37 7.61 11.40
CA ASN A 2 -11.97 9.01 11.39
C ASN A 2 -11.25 9.34 10.06
N TRP A 3 -11.80 10.29 9.29
CA TRP A 3 -11.28 10.81 8.00
C TRP A 3 -11.34 9.88 6.78
N ARG A 4 -12.54 9.44 6.41
CA ARG A 4 -12.80 8.78 5.12
C ARG A 4 -12.93 9.84 4.01
N PHE A 5 -12.08 9.80 3.00
CA PHE A 5 -12.23 10.60 1.78
C PHE A 5 -13.21 9.92 0.80
N LYS A 6 -13.73 10.70 -0.17
CA LYS A 6 -14.65 10.19 -1.19
C LYS A 6 -13.94 9.12 -2.04
N GLY A 7 -14.46 7.89 -2.03
CA GLY A 7 -13.88 6.75 -2.76
C GLY A 7 -12.88 5.90 -1.97
N ALA A 8 -12.70 6.14 -0.67
CA ALA A 8 -11.76 5.38 0.17
C ALA A 8 -12.00 3.86 0.14
N ASP A 9 -13.25 3.42 0.10
CA ASP A 9 -13.57 1.98 0.04
C ASP A 9 -13.20 1.37 -1.32
N THR A 10 -13.46 2.08 -2.42
CA THR A 10 -13.07 1.64 -3.77
C THR A 10 -11.56 1.54 -3.90
N PHE A 11 -10.83 2.56 -3.42
CA PHE A 11 -9.38 2.54 -3.39
C PHE A 11 -8.86 1.34 -2.57
N PHE A 12 -9.44 1.11 -1.39
CA PHE A 12 -9.06 0.00 -0.53
C PHE A 12 -9.31 -1.35 -1.21
N VAL A 13 -10.43 -1.52 -1.91
CA VAL A 13 -10.73 -2.74 -2.67
C VAL A 13 -9.71 -2.96 -3.78
N ILE A 14 -9.38 -1.95 -4.58
CA ILE A 14 -8.37 -2.05 -5.64
C ILE A 14 -7.02 -2.49 -5.06
N LEU A 15 -6.62 -1.87 -3.96
CA LEU A 15 -5.38 -2.13 -3.25
C LEU A 15 -5.32 -3.57 -2.71
N ILE A 16 -6.41 -4.09 -2.15
CA ILE A 16 -6.50 -5.49 -1.71
C ILE A 16 -6.49 -6.47 -2.89
N VAL A 17 -7.20 -6.18 -3.98
CA VAL A 17 -7.19 -7.01 -5.20
C VAL A 17 -5.77 -7.11 -5.76
N GLY A 18 -5.05 -5.99 -5.82
CA GLY A 18 -3.64 -5.97 -6.25
C GLY A 18 -2.72 -6.83 -5.38
N ALA A 19 -3.03 -6.98 -4.08
CA ALA A 19 -2.25 -7.79 -3.15
C ALA A 19 -2.31 -9.29 -3.44
N PHE A 20 -3.37 -9.77 -4.11
CA PHE A 20 -3.51 -11.18 -4.49
C PHE A 20 -2.69 -11.55 -5.72
N ILE A 21 -2.11 -10.58 -6.43
CA ILE A 21 -1.25 -10.84 -7.58
C ILE A 21 0.10 -11.37 -7.06
N PRO A 22 0.50 -12.60 -7.41
CA PRO A 22 1.75 -13.17 -6.91
C PRO A 22 2.94 -12.36 -7.41
N TYR A 23 3.85 -12.03 -6.50
CA TYR A 23 5.09 -11.31 -6.83
C TYR A 23 5.84 -11.98 -7.98
N GLN A 24 5.90 -13.30 -7.95
CA GLN A 24 6.59 -14.14 -8.93
C GLN A 24 6.09 -13.92 -10.36
N VAL A 25 4.77 -13.76 -10.54
CA VAL A 25 4.16 -13.49 -11.85
C VAL A 25 4.51 -12.08 -12.34
N MET A 26 4.69 -11.14 -11.41
CA MET A 26 4.97 -9.75 -11.71
C MET A 26 6.46 -9.43 -11.92
N ILE A 27 7.38 -10.33 -11.59
CA ILE A 27 8.84 -10.09 -11.70
C ILE A 27 9.22 -9.66 -13.12
N TYR A 28 8.82 -10.41 -14.15
CA TYR A 28 9.24 -10.10 -15.53
C TYR A 28 8.73 -8.73 -16.02
N PRO A 29 7.43 -8.40 -15.87
CA PRO A 29 6.94 -7.06 -16.19
C PRO A 29 7.63 -5.94 -15.38
N ILE A 30 7.86 -6.13 -14.08
CA ILE A 30 8.53 -5.14 -13.23
C ILE A 30 9.95 -4.87 -13.72
N VAL A 31 10.69 -5.93 -14.09
CA VAL A 31 12.06 -5.79 -14.62
C VAL A 31 12.06 -4.96 -15.90
N ILE A 32 11.11 -5.19 -16.81
CA ILE A 32 10.97 -4.39 -18.04
C ILE A 32 10.69 -2.93 -17.69
N ILE A 33 9.70 -2.66 -16.83
CA ILE A 33 9.33 -1.30 -16.42
C ILE A 33 10.52 -0.57 -15.80
N LEU A 34 11.20 -1.20 -14.83
CA LEU A 34 12.37 -0.61 -14.16
C LEU A 34 13.51 -0.33 -15.15
N ARG A 35 13.69 -1.18 -16.17
CA ARG A 35 14.70 -0.96 -17.21
C ARG A 35 14.35 0.23 -18.08
N GLU A 36 13.10 0.34 -18.51
CA GLU A 36 12.62 1.43 -19.38
C GLU A 36 12.71 2.79 -18.69
N ILE A 37 12.46 2.85 -17.37
CA ILE A 37 12.57 4.08 -16.58
C ILE A 37 13.98 4.30 -15.98
N GLY A 38 14.96 3.45 -16.30
CA GLY A 38 16.35 3.60 -15.85
C GLY A 38 16.60 3.32 -14.35
N LEU A 39 15.68 2.65 -13.67
CA LEU A 39 15.80 2.28 -12.25
C LEU A 39 16.17 0.80 -12.03
N TYR A 40 16.45 0.06 -13.10
CA TYR A 40 16.88 -1.32 -12.99
C TYR A 40 18.25 -1.43 -12.30
N GLY A 41 18.37 -2.32 -11.32
CA GLY A 41 19.60 -2.55 -10.56
C GLY A 41 19.93 -1.48 -9.51
N SER A 42 19.05 -0.49 -9.28
CA SER A 42 19.28 0.56 -8.27
C SER A 42 18.55 0.27 -6.95
N LEU A 43 19.06 0.84 -5.85
CA LEU A 43 18.39 0.79 -4.54
C LEU A 43 17.01 1.46 -4.58
N SER A 44 16.87 2.57 -5.31
CA SER A 44 15.60 3.27 -5.45
C SER A 44 14.55 2.43 -6.17
N GLY A 45 14.94 1.71 -7.24
CA GLY A 45 14.06 0.76 -7.92
C GLY A 45 13.60 -0.36 -6.98
N LEU A 46 14.52 -0.90 -6.17
CA LEU A 46 14.20 -1.91 -5.16
C LEU A 46 13.19 -1.39 -4.13
N VAL A 47 13.43 -0.21 -3.56
CA VAL A 47 12.57 0.44 -2.56
C VAL A 47 11.16 0.66 -3.11
N ILE A 48 11.04 1.16 -4.35
CA ILE A 48 9.74 1.42 -4.99
C ILE A 48 8.94 0.12 -5.12
N VAL A 49 9.54 -0.93 -5.66
CA VAL A 49 8.86 -2.22 -5.83
C VAL A 49 8.39 -2.77 -4.49
N HIS A 50 9.27 -2.81 -3.49
CA HIS A 50 8.91 -3.34 -2.17
C HIS A 50 7.84 -2.51 -1.47
N SER A 51 7.87 -1.19 -1.64
CA SER A 51 6.85 -0.29 -1.08
C SER A 51 5.48 -0.56 -1.70
N ILE A 52 5.40 -0.69 -3.03
CA ILE A 52 4.14 -0.95 -3.74
C ILE A 52 3.52 -2.28 -3.30
N PHE A 53 4.31 -3.35 -3.23
CA PHE A 53 3.80 -4.65 -2.83
C PHE A 53 3.52 -4.75 -1.32
N GLY A 54 4.21 -3.97 -0.48
CA GLY A 54 3.95 -3.91 0.96
C GLY A 54 2.74 -3.06 1.34
N MET A 55 2.38 -2.06 0.51
CA MET A 55 1.28 -1.11 0.79
C MET A 55 -0.05 -1.78 1.15
N PRO A 56 -0.52 -2.85 0.47
CA PRO A 56 -1.81 -3.43 0.78
C PRO A 56 -1.96 -3.95 2.21
N ILE A 57 -0.97 -4.72 2.65
CA ILE A 57 -0.94 -5.32 3.99
C ILE A 57 -0.79 -4.24 5.05
N LEU A 58 0.14 -3.30 4.84
CA LEU A 58 0.35 -2.19 5.78
C LEU A 58 -0.90 -1.33 5.91
N THR A 59 -1.56 -1.01 4.80
CA THR A 59 -2.79 -0.22 4.82
C THR A 59 -3.91 -0.95 5.57
N LEU A 60 -4.10 -2.26 5.33
CA LEU A 60 -5.06 -3.07 6.07
C LEU A 60 -4.76 -3.09 7.57
N LEU A 61 -3.49 -3.29 7.94
CA LEU A 61 -3.04 -3.31 9.33
C LEU A 61 -3.32 -1.99 10.03
N PHE A 62 -2.89 -0.87 9.44
CA PHE A 62 -3.14 0.46 9.99
C PHE A 62 -4.63 0.79 10.05
N ARG A 63 -5.41 0.43 9.01
CA ARG A 63 -6.87 0.61 9.01
C ARG A 63 -7.53 -0.12 10.18
N ASN A 64 -7.14 -1.37 10.42
CA ASN A 64 -7.68 -2.16 11.53
C ASN A 64 -7.26 -1.57 12.88
N TYR A 65 -5.97 -1.22 13.03
CA TYR A 65 -5.43 -0.61 14.24
C TYR A 65 -6.17 0.69 14.59
N PHE A 66 -6.20 1.66 13.67
CA PHE A 66 -6.87 2.95 13.91
C PHE A 66 -8.38 2.82 14.09
N SER A 67 -9.01 1.79 13.53
CA SER A 67 -10.44 1.53 13.76
C SER A 67 -10.74 0.92 15.13
N SER A 68 -9.74 0.31 15.79
CA SER A 68 -9.88 -0.24 17.14
C SER A 68 -9.58 0.76 18.26
N MET A 69 -8.97 1.92 17.94
CA MET A 69 -8.62 2.89 18.96
C MET A 69 -9.87 3.64 19.48
N PRO A 70 -10.00 3.85 20.80
CA PRO A 70 -11.08 4.66 21.37
C PRO A 70 -11.05 6.11 20.89
N ASP A 71 -12.23 6.65 20.55
CA ASP A 71 -12.37 8.06 20.12
C ASP A 71 -11.97 9.07 21.22
N GLU A 72 -12.04 8.66 22.49
CA GLU A 72 -11.66 9.47 23.65
C GLU A 72 -10.19 9.92 23.60
N LEU A 73 -9.30 9.06 23.08
CA LEU A 73 -7.88 9.41 22.92
C LEU A 73 -7.69 10.57 21.94
N PHE A 74 -8.50 10.62 20.88
CA PHE A 74 -8.47 11.71 19.91
C PHE A 74 -9.05 13.00 20.51
N ARG A 75 -10.02 12.90 21.44
CA ARG A 75 -10.58 14.05 22.14
C ARG A 75 -9.63 14.62 23.18
N ALA A 76 -8.91 13.78 23.92
CA ALA A 76 -7.95 14.20 24.94
C ALA A 76 -6.71 14.91 24.35
N ALA A 77 -6.37 14.62 23.09
CA ALA A 77 -5.26 15.25 22.38
C ALA A 77 -5.64 16.60 21.71
N ARG A 78 -6.92 16.98 21.75
CA ARG A 78 -7.44 18.23 21.18
C ARG A 78 -7.61 19.30 22.24
#